data_AF-A0A8T4T0N6-F1
#
_entry.id   AF-A0A8T4T0N6-F1
#
_cell.length_a   1.000
_cell.length_b   1.000
_cell.length_c   1.000
_cell.angle_alpha   90.00
_cell.angle_beta   90.00
_cell.angle_gamma   90.00
#
_symmetry.space_group_name_H-M   'P 1'
#
loop_
_entity.id
_entity.type
_entity.pdbx_description
1 polymer ?
#
loop_
_entity_poly.entity_id
_entity_poly.type
_entity_poly.pdbx_seq_one_letter_code
_entity_poly.pdbx_strand_id
1 'polypeptide(L)'
;MPRDFSGKMMKTDLFGRKIPKKEIKREVLAENRRNGKYAEENYRMRASIQGYEVERTGKGHDYRVRKRDPFTGKVTYSGLREIKSGKAKLSRLQEKTKKKKSNYKVVRENPYSIW
;
A
#
# COMPACT_ATOMS: atom_id res chain seq x y z
N MET A 1 21.46 21.51 8.45
CA MET A 1 21.73 20.65 7.27
C MET A 1 22.22 21.53 6.12
N PRO A 2 23.22 21.08 5.33
CA PRO A 2 23.76 21.84 4.21
C PRO A 2 22.68 22.12 3.16
N ARG A 3 22.80 23.26 2.46
CA ARG A 3 21.89 23.66 1.38
C ARG A 3 22.68 23.82 0.08
N ASP A 4 22.04 23.51 -1.06
CA ASP A 4 22.65 23.77 -2.37
C ASP A 4 22.57 25.26 -2.73
N PHE A 5 23.18 25.64 -3.86
CA PHE A 5 23.14 27.01 -4.39
C PHE A 5 21.72 27.55 -4.64
N SER A 6 20.69 26.70 -4.67
CA SER A 6 19.28 27.09 -4.80
C SER A 6 18.54 27.13 -3.45
N GLY A 7 19.26 26.98 -2.34
CA GLY A 7 18.71 26.98 -0.98
C GLY A 7 18.00 25.68 -0.58
N LYS A 8 18.04 24.62 -1.42
CA LYS A 8 17.40 23.33 -1.11
C LYS A 8 18.26 22.51 -0.17
N MET A 9 17.63 21.88 0.82
CA MET A 9 18.33 20.99 1.75
C MET A 9 18.99 19.83 1.01
N MET A 10 20.27 19.62 1.32
CA MET A 10 21.07 18.52 0.82
C MET A 10 21.15 17.45 1.92
N LYS A 11 20.86 16.20 1.55
CA LYS A 11 21.14 15.07 2.43
C LYS A 11 22.65 14.85 2.48
N THR A 12 23.19 14.77 3.69
CA THR A 12 24.58 14.42 3.96
C THR A 12 24.67 13.14 4.78
N ASP A 13 25.78 12.42 4.63
CA ASP A 13 26.12 11.29 5.49
C ASP A 13 26.55 11.77 6.89
N LEU A 14 26.90 10.81 7.77
CA LEU A 14 27.37 11.10 9.13
C LEU A 14 28.64 11.96 9.19
N PHE A 15 29.39 12.04 8.09
CA PHE A 15 30.65 12.78 7.98
C PHE A 15 30.49 14.09 7.19
N GLY A 16 29.25 14.53 6.93
CA GLY A 16 28.96 15.79 6.24
C GLY A 16 29.16 15.75 4.72
N ARG A 17 29.43 14.58 4.12
CA ARG A 17 29.59 14.44 2.67
C ARG A 17 28.23 14.38 2.00
N LYS A 18 28.15 14.97 0.81
CA LYS A 18 26.92 15.01 0.01
C LYS A 18 26.53 13.60 -0.46
N ILE A 19 25.32 13.16 -0.12
CA ILE A 19 24.77 11.91 -0.63
C ILE A 19 24.34 12.10 -2.09
N PRO A 20 24.73 11.20 -3.02
CA PRO A 20 24.28 11.24 -4.41
C PRO A 20 22.74 11.20 -4.52
N LYS A 21 22.17 12.03 -5.42
CA LYS A 21 20.71 12.03 -5.70
C LYS A 21 20.16 10.65 -6.06
N LYS A 22 20.95 9.82 -6.74
CA LYS A 22 20.59 8.44 -7.12
C LYS A 22 20.38 7.55 -5.89
N GLU A 23 21.22 7.70 -4.87
CA GLU A 23 21.16 6.93 -3.64
C GLU A 23 19.95 7.34 -2.79
N ILE A 24 19.74 8.65 -2.61
CA ILE A 24 18.54 9.19 -1.97
C ILE A 24 17.27 8.65 -2.63
N LYS A 25 17.23 8.63 -3.96
CA LYS A 25 16.08 8.10 -4.72
C LYS A 25 15.89 6.61 -4.47
N ARG A 26 16.96 5.82 -4.39
CA ARG A 26 16.90 4.39 -4.08
C ARG A 26 16.34 4.15 -2.68
N GLU A 27 16.81 4.90 -1.68
CA GLU A 27 16.30 4.83 -0.30
C GLU A 27 14.80 5.12 -0.25
N VAL A 28 14.36 6.24 -0.84
CA VAL A 28 12.94 6.63 -0.86
C VAL A 28 12.08 5.56 -1.55
N LEU A 29 12.57 4.98 -2.65
CA LEU A 29 11.85 3.90 -3.33
C LEU A 29 11.80 2.62 -2.48
N ALA A 30 12.88 2.28 -1.78
CA ALA A 30 12.92 1.13 -0.88
C ALA A 30 11.98 1.32 0.31
N GLU A 31 11.95 2.51 0.90
CA GLU A 31 11.02 2.89 1.96
C GLU A 31 9.56 2.82 1.50
N ASN A 32 9.24 3.39 0.34
CA ASN A 32 7.90 3.30 -0.23
C ASN A 32 7.46 1.85 -0.47
N ARG A 33 8.38 0.98 -0.92
CA ARG A 33 8.11 -0.45 -1.09
C ARG A 33 7.85 -1.15 0.25
N ARG A 34 8.65 -0.85 1.28
CA ARG A 34 8.43 -1.38 2.64
C ARG A 34 7.08 -0.94 3.19
N ASN A 35 6.76 0.34 3.11
CA ASN A 35 5.48 0.89 3.57
C ASN A 35 4.28 0.27 2.84
N GLY A 36 4.40 0.02 1.53
CA GLY A 36 3.39 -0.69 0.76
C GLY A 36 3.19 -2.13 1.24
N LYS A 37 4.27 -2.86 1.48
CA LYS A 37 4.20 -4.24 2.01
C LYS A 37 3.57 -4.30 3.40
N TYR A 38 3.97 -3.42 4.32
CA TYR A 38 3.38 -3.35 5.66
C TYR A 38 1.89 -3.02 5.62
N ALA A 39 1.48 -2.09 4.76
CA ALA A 39 0.06 -1.78 4.56
C ALA A 39 -0.73 -3.01 4.07
N GLU A 40 -0.19 -3.74 3.08
CA GLU A 40 -0.80 -4.99 2.58
C GLU A 40 -0.93 -6.06 3.66
N GLU A 41 0.11 -6.22 4.49
CA GLU A 41 0.16 -7.22 5.55
C GLU A 41 -0.79 -6.89 6.71
N ASN A 42 -0.80 -5.65 7.18
CA ASN A 42 -1.75 -5.16 8.19
C ASN A 42 -3.19 -5.36 7.74
N TYR A 43 -3.49 -5.03 6.48
CA TYR A 43 -4.82 -5.27 5.92
C TYR A 43 -5.19 -6.75 5.93
N ARG A 44 -4.29 -7.61 5.46
CA ARG A 44 -4.51 -9.07 5.40
C ARG A 44 -4.80 -9.62 6.80
N MET A 45 -3.96 -9.29 7.78
CA MET A 45 -4.13 -9.72 9.16
C MET A 45 -5.49 -9.28 9.73
N ARG A 46 -5.82 -7.98 9.60
CA ARG A 46 -7.09 -7.44 10.09
C ARG A 46 -8.31 -8.09 9.42
N ALA A 47 -8.27 -8.27 8.10
CA ALA A 47 -9.34 -8.92 7.37
C ALA A 47 -9.51 -10.38 7.78
N SER A 48 -8.41 -11.11 7.99
CA SER A 48 -8.44 -12.50 8.49
C SER A 48 -9.03 -12.58 9.90
N ILE A 49 -8.66 -11.68 10.82
CA ILE A 49 -9.25 -11.60 12.17
C ILE A 49 -10.76 -11.32 12.10
N GLN A 50 -11.21 -10.53 11.13
CA GLN A 50 -12.63 -10.24 10.89
C GLN A 50 -13.39 -11.40 10.19
N GLY A 51 -12.73 -12.54 9.97
CA GLY A 51 -13.32 -13.72 9.36
C GLY A 51 -13.44 -13.63 7.83
N TYR A 52 -12.66 -12.78 7.18
CA TYR A 52 -12.58 -12.74 5.72
C TYR A 52 -11.47 -13.64 5.18
N GLU A 53 -11.78 -14.36 4.10
CA GLU A 53 -10.79 -15.02 3.24
C GLU A 53 -10.16 -13.97 2.32
N VAL A 54 -8.83 -13.89 2.32
CA VAL A 54 -8.06 -12.90 1.54
C VAL A 54 -7.21 -13.61 0.51
N GLU A 55 -7.52 -13.42 -0.77
CA GLU A 55 -6.84 -14.03 -1.92
C GLU A 55 -6.09 -12.95 -2.71
N ARG A 56 -4.80 -13.11 -2.97
CA ARG A 56 -4.01 -12.17 -3.80
C ARG A 56 -4.30 -12.44 -5.28
N THR A 57 -4.68 -11.42 -6.05
CA THR A 57 -5.18 -11.64 -7.43
C THR A 57 -4.24 -11.19 -8.54
N GLY A 58 -3.34 -10.24 -8.26
CA GLY A 58 -2.34 -9.73 -9.22
C GLY A 58 -2.89 -9.01 -10.46
N LYS A 59 -4.20 -8.74 -10.54
CA LYS A 59 -4.89 -8.23 -11.75
C LYS A 59 -5.58 -6.89 -11.52
N GLY A 60 -4.79 -5.82 -11.38
CA GLY A 60 -5.30 -4.45 -11.24
C GLY A 60 -5.97 -4.15 -9.90
N HIS A 61 -5.82 -5.04 -8.92
CA HIS A 61 -6.12 -4.92 -7.50
C HIS A 61 -5.21 -5.88 -6.73
N ASP A 62 -5.02 -5.65 -5.44
CA ASP A 62 -4.14 -6.48 -4.62
C ASP A 62 -4.85 -7.75 -4.16
N TYR A 63 -6.08 -7.60 -3.66
CA TYR A 63 -6.81 -8.68 -3.01
C TYR A 63 -8.25 -8.83 -3.49
N ARG A 64 -8.71 -10.07 -3.54
CA ARG A 64 -10.12 -10.44 -3.49
C ARG A 64 -10.43 -10.91 -2.07
N VAL A 65 -11.47 -10.35 -1.49
CA VAL A 65 -11.86 -10.61 -0.12
C VAL A 65 -13.24 -11.23 -0.12
N ARG A 66 -13.39 -12.40 0.52
CA ARG A 66 -14.65 -13.13 0.62
C ARG A 66 -15.03 -13.33 2.08
N LYS A 67 -16.33 -13.30 2.37
CA LYS A 67 -16.87 -13.77 3.66
C LYS A 67 -17.78 -14.95 3.37
N ARG A 68 -17.67 -16.00 4.17
CA ARG A 68 -18.57 -17.15 4.11
C ARG A 68 -19.49 -17.15 5.31
N ASP A 69 -20.70 -17.63 5.09
CA ASP A 69 -21.58 -18.04 6.16
C ASP A 69 -20.99 -19.27 6.85
N PRO A 70 -20.79 -19.25 8.18
CA PRO A 70 -20.13 -20.35 8.89
C PRO A 70 -20.97 -21.63 8.98
N PHE A 71 -22.29 -21.54 8.79
CA PHE A 71 -23.19 -22.69 8.88
C PHE A 71 -23.40 -23.36 7.52
N THR A 72 -23.47 -22.58 6.44
CA THR A 72 -23.75 -23.08 5.09
C THR A 72 -22.54 -23.13 4.16
N GLY A 73 -21.43 -22.49 4.54
CA GLY A 73 -20.22 -22.36 3.72
C GLY A 73 -20.37 -21.47 2.49
N LYS A 74 -21.57 -20.91 2.25
CA LYS A 74 -21.88 -20.06 1.10
C LYS A 74 -21.18 -18.71 1.22
N VAL A 75 -20.68 -18.20 0.10
CA VAL A 75 -20.06 -16.87 0.05
C VAL A 75 -21.14 -15.81 0.17
N THR A 76 -21.16 -15.08 1.28
CA THR A 76 -22.10 -13.98 1.56
C THR A 76 -21.57 -12.63 1.13
N TYR A 77 -20.24 -12.50 0.97
CA TYR A 77 -19.59 -11.28 0.50
C TYR A 77 -18.44 -11.60 -0.44
N SER A 78 -18.28 -10.81 -1.51
CA SER A 78 -17.12 -10.86 -2.40
C SER A 78 -16.78 -9.47 -2.92
N GLY A 79 -15.60 -8.98 -2.56
CA GLY A 79 -15.13 -7.64 -2.90
C GLY A 79 -13.71 -7.61 -3.45
N LEU A 80 -13.40 -6.62 -4.26
CA LEU A 80 -12.03 -6.33 -4.70
C LEU A 80 -11.45 -5.22 -3.82
N ARG A 81 -10.18 -5.37 -3.43
CA ARG A 81 -9.50 -4.48 -2.50
C ARG A 81 -8.14 -4.10 -3.05
N GLU A 82 -7.92 -2.79 -3.07
CA GLU A 82 -6.67 -2.16 -3.44
C GLU A 82 -6.13 -1.43 -2.22
N ILE A 83 -4.94 -1.79 -1.78
CA ILE A 83 -4.34 -1.30 -0.56
C ILE A 83 -3.32 -0.22 -0.91
N LYS A 84 -3.44 0.93 -0.27
CA LYS A 84 -2.51 2.05 -0.45
C LYS A 84 -1.98 2.52 0.89
N SER A 85 -0.67 2.66 1.02
CA SER A 85 -0.05 3.29 2.16
C SER A 85 -0.26 4.81 2.12
N GLY A 86 -0.92 5.36 3.13
CA GLY A 86 -1.13 6.81 3.27
C GLY A 86 -1.82 7.46 2.06
N LYS A 87 -1.22 8.52 1.51
CA LYS A 87 -1.76 9.31 0.37
C LYS A 87 -1.35 8.80 -1.01
N ALA A 88 -0.83 7.57 -1.12
CA ALA A 88 -0.42 7.01 -2.41
C ALA A 88 -1.57 7.05 -3.44
N LYS A 89 -1.25 7.48 -4.66
CA LYS A 89 -2.21 7.57 -5.76
C LYS A 89 -2.43 6.21 -6.41
N LEU A 90 -3.59 6.03 -7.03
CA LEU A 90 -3.86 4.86 -7.86
C LEU A 90 -3.07 4.96 -9.18
N SER A 91 -2.71 3.81 -9.73
CA SER A 91 -2.24 3.76 -11.11
C SER A 91 -3.42 3.92 -12.09
N ARG A 92 -3.13 4.31 -13.33
CA ARG A 92 -4.16 4.42 -14.38
C ARG A 92 -4.97 3.11 -14.57
N LEU A 93 -4.33 1.96 -14.42
CA LEU A 93 -4.99 0.65 -14.51
C LEU A 93 -5.94 0.42 -13.34
N GLN A 94 -5.53 0.79 -12.12
CA GLN A 94 -6.35 0.68 -10.91
C GLN A 94 -7.55 1.63 -10.96
N GLU A 95 -7.37 2.85 -11.46
CA GLU A 95 -8.48 3.78 -11.68
C GLU A 95 -9.49 3.25 -12.69
N LYS A 96 -9.02 2.71 -13.83
CA LYS A 96 -9.89 2.07 -14.81
C LYS A 96 -10.63 0.87 -14.21
N THR A 97 -9.95 0.06 -13.41
CA THR A 97 -10.54 -1.11 -12.74
C THR A 97 -11.61 -0.70 -11.73
N LYS A 98 -11.33 0.32 -10.91
CA LYS A 98 -12.28 0.91 -9.97
C LYS A 98 -13.55 1.40 -10.67
N LYS A 99 -13.43 2.07 -11.83
CA LYS A 99 -14.59 2.53 -12.62
C LYS A 99 -15.40 1.36 -13.20
N LYS A 100 -14.75 0.26 -13.58
CA LYS A 100 -15.38 -0.91 -14.20
C LYS A 100 -16.04 -1.87 -13.20
N LYS A 101 -15.59 -1.91 -11.95
CA LYS A 101 -15.99 -2.92 -10.96
C LYS A 101 -16.64 -2.24 -9.76
N SER A 102 -17.96 -2.40 -9.62
CA SER A 102 -18.75 -1.82 -8.53
C SER A 102 -18.31 -2.31 -7.13
N ASN A 103 -17.77 -3.51 -7.04
CA ASN A 103 -17.29 -4.09 -5.78
C ASN A 103 -15.82 -3.76 -5.44
N TYR A 104 -15.22 -2.81 -6.16
CA TYR A 104 -13.85 -2.36 -5.93
C TYR A 104 -13.78 -1.27 -4.86
N LYS A 105 -12.96 -1.49 -3.84
CA LYS A 105 -12.72 -0.50 -2.76
C LYS A 105 -11.22 -0.27 -2.56
N VAL A 106 -10.84 1.00 -2.48
CA VAL A 106 -9.50 1.40 -2.08
C VAL A 106 -9.48 1.50 -0.56
N VAL A 107 -8.55 0.79 0.07
CA VAL A 107 -8.30 0.86 1.51
C VAL A 107 -6.99 1.58 1.71
N ARG A 108 -7.02 2.65 2.50
CA ARG A 108 -5.82 3.39 2.86
C ARG A 108 -5.39 2.95 4.26
N GLU A 109 -4.26 2.27 4.32
CA GLU A 109 -3.67 1.87 5.60
C GLU A 109 -2.57 2.87 5.96
N ASN A 110 -2.48 3.17 7.24
CA ASN A 110 -1.33 3.86 7.78
C ASN A 110 -0.31 2.80 8.22
N PRO A 111 0.88 2.74 7.59
CA PRO A 111 1.90 1.76 7.97
C PRO A 111 2.40 1.92 9.41
N TYR A 112 2.11 3.05 10.06
CA TYR A 112 2.50 3.36 11.43
C TYR A 112 1.35 3.32 12.45
N SER A 113 0.11 2.98 12.02
CA SER A 113 -1.01 2.78 12.95
C SER A 113 -0.97 1.35 13.44
N ILE A 114 -0.37 1.16 14.61
CA ILE A 114 -0.80 0.12 15.54
C ILE A 114 -2.05 0.73 16.19
N TRP A 115 -3.13 -0.04 16.38
CA TRP A 115 -4.51 0.41 16.71
C TRP A 115 -5.39 0.71 15.48
#